data_AF-A0A8S0P729-F1
#
_entry.id   AF-A0A8S0P729-F1
#
_cell.length_a   1.000
_cell.length_b   1.000
_cell.length_c   1.000
_cell.angle_alpha   90.00
_cell.angle_beta   90.00
_cell.angle_gamma   90.00
#
_symmetry.space_group_name_H-M   'P 1'
#
loop_
_entity.id
_entity.type
_entity.pdbx_description
1 polymer ?
#
loop_
_entity_poly.entity_id
_entity_poly.type
_entity_poly.pdbx_seq_one_letter_code
_entity_poly.pdbx_strand_id
1 'polypeptide(L)'
;MVQYVQDSANSVILDYLLQHIQLELYVVPGSRRKDVELPTTVTEAATAATHAIRTRSVLFCRESLWPVSTEKMTSFAGGIFGLMLHILPAYVRGWFSDIRNRSISSFVESFTKAWCSPTLITNELSHIEKASCADENFSISVRKSANEVVATYSMDEMGIDLEIRLPPSYPLRPVDVDCTRSLVNSEFKRKWLLSMKLFVCN
;
A
#
# COMPACT_ATOMS: atom_id res chain seq x y z
N MET A 1 14.14 -14.23 -10.17
CA MET A 1 14.65 -13.28 -9.15
C MET A 1 13.60 -12.97 -8.09
N VAL A 2 12.35 -12.62 -8.46
CA VAL A 2 11.23 -12.42 -7.49
C VAL A 2 10.91 -13.68 -6.69
N GLN A 3 10.81 -14.85 -7.33
CA GLN A 3 10.62 -16.14 -6.62
C GLN A 3 11.78 -16.47 -5.67
N TYR A 4 13.02 -16.26 -6.09
CA TYR A 4 14.19 -16.47 -5.22
C TYR A 4 14.15 -15.57 -3.98
N VAL A 5 13.74 -14.29 -4.14
CA VAL A 5 13.54 -13.39 -2.99
C VAL A 5 12.37 -13.85 -2.14
N GLN A 6 11.25 -14.33 -2.69
CA GLN A 6 10.15 -14.90 -1.88
C GLN A 6 10.57 -16.15 -1.11
N ASP A 7 11.37 -17.02 -1.71
CA ASP A 7 11.83 -18.28 -1.11
C ASP A 7 13.00 -18.08 -0.12
N SER A 8 13.81 -17.02 -0.29
CA SER A 8 14.96 -16.71 0.56
C SER A 8 14.71 -15.60 1.59
N ALA A 9 13.69 -14.75 1.38
CA ALA A 9 13.42 -13.64 2.27
C ALA A 9 12.75 -14.16 3.54
N ASN A 10 13.54 -14.12 4.60
CA ASN A 10 13.08 -14.46 5.93
C ASN A 10 12.18 -13.33 6.44
N SER A 11 10.95 -13.66 6.83
CA SER A 11 9.96 -12.74 7.42
C SER A 11 10.53 -11.94 8.59
N VAL A 12 11.54 -12.50 9.25
CA VAL A 12 12.36 -11.92 10.30
C VAL A 12 12.95 -10.53 9.95
N ILE A 13 13.20 -10.22 8.67
CA ILE A 13 13.69 -8.88 8.28
C ILE A 13 12.66 -7.80 8.64
N LEU A 14 11.38 -8.03 8.35
CA LEU A 14 10.33 -7.07 8.68
C LEU A 14 10.11 -6.97 10.20
N ASP A 15 10.26 -8.08 10.92
CA ASP A 15 10.23 -8.08 12.38
C ASP A 15 11.37 -7.24 12.98
N TYR A 16 12.59 -7.35 12.46
CA TYR A 16 13.72 -6.52 12.89
C TYR A 16 13.54 -5.04 12.56
N LEU A 17 13.02 -4.71 11.38
CA LEU A 17 12.73 -3.32 11.01
C LEU A 17 11.71 -2.70 11.96
N LEU A 18 10.66 -3.45 12.31
CA LEU A 18 9.64 -2.97 13.24
C LEU A 18 10.15 -2.78 14.67
N GLN A 19 11.10 -3.60 15.14
CA GLN A 19 11.71 -3.41 16.46
C GLN A 19 12.35 -2.02 16.59
N HIS A 20 12.93 -1.51 15.50
CA HIS A 20 13.52 -0.17 15.46
C HIS A 20 12.50 0.96 15.30
N ILE A 21 11.26 0.67 14.90
CA ILE A 21 10.19 1.67 14.74
C ILE A 21 9.45 1.94 16.08
N GLN A 22 9.94 1.38 17.21
CA GLN A 22 9.36 1.49 18.56
C GLN A 22 7.84 1.24 18.59
N LEU A 23 7.48 -0.05 18.55
CA LEU A 23 6.11 -0.53 18.71
C LEU A 23 5.46 -0.21 20.07
N GLU A 24 6.24 0.16 21.10
CA GLU A 24 5.80 0.21 22.49
C GLU A 24 4.94 1.45 22.87
N LEU A 25 4.80 2.44 21.99
CA LEU A 25 4.14 3.71 22.34
C LEU A 25 2.72 3.90 21.78
N TYR A 26 2.14 2.91 21.09
CA TYR A 26 0.76 3.01 20.56
C TYR A 26 -0.22 2.10 21.30
N VAL A 27 -0.26 2.22 22.62
CA VAL A 27 -1.45 1.80 23.39
C VAL A 27 -2.57 2.75 22.99
N VAL A 28 -3.55 2.27 22.23
CA VAL A 28 -4.75 3.03 21.86
C VAL A 28 -5.48 3.50 23.12
N PRO A 29 -5.57 4.82 23.42
CA PRO A 29 -6.54 5.31 24.38
C PRO A 29 -7.83 5.56 23.61
N GLY A 30 -8.91 4.91 24.05
CA GLY A 30 -10.24 5.17 23.51
C GLY A 30 -10.63 6.65 23.63
N SER A 31 -11.02 7.22 22.50
CA SER A 31 -11.84 8.43 22.36
C SER A 31 -11.23 9.79 22.79
N ARG A 32 -11.60 10.78 21.95
CA ARG A 32 -11.53 12.25 22.10
C ARG A 32 -10.24 12.91 21.64
N ARG A 33 -10.43 13.72 20.58
CA ARG A 33 -9.57 14.80 20.11
C ARG A 33 -8.81 15.46 21.25
N LYS A 34 -7.50 15.27 21.26
CA LYS A 34 -6.52 16.24 21.71
C LYS A 34 -5.19 15.86 21.09
N ASP A 35 -4.48 16.86 20.62
CA ASP A 35 -3.19 16.77 19.94
C ASP A 35 -2.21 15.93 20.78
N VAL A 36 -2.11 14.64 20.47
CA VAL A 36 -1.07 13.76 21.01
C VAL A 36 0.10 13.93 20.06
N GLU A 37 1.09 14.70 20.47
CA GLU A 37 2.37 14.83 19.77
C GLU A 37 2.92 13.42 19.53
N LEU A 38 3.03 13.06 18.25
CA LEU A 38 3.57 11.78 17.81
C LEU A 38 5.01 11.68 18.32
N PRO A 39 5.46 10.54 18.87
CA PRO A 39 6.85 10.37 19.28
C PRO A 39 7.79 10.77 18.14
N THR A 40 8.82 11.55 18.45
CA THR A 40 9.79 12.08 17.46
C THR A 40 10.36 10.95 16.59
N THR A 41 10.61 9.79 17.19
CA THR A 41 11.09 8.56 16.55
C THR A 41 10.15 7.99 15.48
N VAL A 42 8.84 7.98 15.74
CA VAL A 42 7.82 7.50 14.78
C VAL A 42 7.67 8.50 13.63
N THR A 43 7.80 9.79 13.93
CA THR A 43 7.76 10.86 12.92
C THR A 43 8.96 10.77 11.96
N GLU A 44 10.14 10.47 12.48
CA GLU A 44 11.35 10.24 11.66
C GLU A 44 11.23 9.00 10.77
N ALA A 45 10.75 7.89 11.32
CA ALA A 45 10.49 6.67 10.54
C ALA A 45 9.44 6.92 9.45
N ALA A 46 8.36 7.65 9.78
CA ALA A 46 7.31 8.00 8.83
C ALA A 46 7.82 8.89 7.70
N THR A 47 8.52 9.98 8.02
CA THR A 47 9.08 10.90 7.03
C THR A 47 10.07 10.18 6.10
N ALA A 48 10.91 9.31 6.65
CA ALA A 48 11.82 8.49 5.86
C ALA A 48 11.10 7.49 4.97
N ALA A 49 10.06 6.80 5.47
CA ALA A 49 9.23 5.89 4.69
C ALA A 49 8.59 6.61 3.50
N THR A 50 7.94 7.76 3.74
CA THR A 50 7.32 8.58 2.70
C THR A 50 8.35 9.07 1.68
N HIS A 51 9.52 9.52 2.14
CA HIS A 51 10.60 9.95 1.27
C HIS A 51 11.12 8.81 0.39
N ALA A 52 11.29 7.62 0.97
CA ALA A 52 11.78 6.45 0.27
C ALA A 52 10.78 5.95 -0.79
N ILE A 53 9.48 5.96 -0.48
CA ILE A 53 8.41 5.64 -1.44
C ILE A 53 8.45 6.62 -2.62
N ARG A 54 8.54 7.92 -2.33
CA ARG A 54 8.54 8.98 -3.36
C ARG A 54 9.76 8.92 -4.27
N THR A 55 10.94 8.72 -3.69
CA THR A 55 12.22 8.72 -4.43
C THR A 55 12.61 7.34 -4.95
N ARG A 56 11.89 6.29 -4.54
CA ARG A 56 12.23 4.88 -4.79
C ARG A 56 13.65 4.53 -4.34
N SER A 57 14.13 5.18 -3.27
CA SER A 57 15.50 5.05 -2.80
C SER A 57 15.62 5.28 -1.29
N VAL A 58 16.53 4.54 -0.66
CA VAL A 58 16.97 4.74 0.74
C VAL A 58 18.40 5.30 0.81
N LEU A 59 18.96 5.75 -0.32
CA LEU A 59 20.33 6.28 -0.36
C LEU A 59 20.51 7.49 0.56
N PHE A 60 19.46 8.28 0.79
CA PHE A 60 19.46 9.42 1.71
C PHE A 60 19.78 9.01 3.16
N CYS A 61 19.43 7.79 3.57
CA CYS A 61 19.80 7.26 4.87
C CYS A 61 21.25 6.79 4.91
N ARG A 62 21.79 6.31 3.78
CA ARG A 62 23.14 5.71 3.72
C ARG A 62 24.25 6.72 3.98
N GLU A 63 24.10 7.94 3.44
CA GLU A 63 25.06 9.03 3.63
C GLU A 63 25.00 9.61 5.05
N SER A 64 23.89 9.40 5.76
CA SER A 64 23.63 9.98 7.09
C SER A 64 23.64 8.96 8.23
N LEU A 65 23.90 7.68 7.94
CA LEU A 65 23.86 6.59 8.93
C LEU A 65 25.03 6.64 9.93
N TRP A 66 26.12 7.31 9.56
CA TRP A 66 27.29 7.46 10.43
C TRP A 66 27.35 8.88 11.01
N PRO A 67 27.50 9.06 12.33
CA PRO A 67 27.55 8.04 13.38
C PRO A 67 26.18 7.38 13.65
N VAL A 68 26.19 6.10 14.02
CA VAL A 68 24.97 5.32 14.25
C VAL A 68 24.29 5.78 15.53
N SER A 69 23.17 6.49 15.39
CA SER A 69 22.27 6.87 16.49
C SER A 69 20.91 6.18 16.34
N THR A 70 20.13 6.13 17.42
CA THR A 70 18.78 5.53 17.42
C THR A 70 17.86 6.19 16.40
N GLU A 71 17.89 7.52 16.29
CA GLU A 71 17.12 8.32 15.33
C GLU A 71 17.48 8.02 13.86
N LYS A 72 18.77 7.80 13.57
CA LYS A 72 19.20 7.40 12.22
C LYS A 72 18.77 5.97 11.90
N MET A 73 18.75 5.09 12.89
CA MET A 73 18.29 3.72 12.73
C MET A 73 16.78 3.63 12.53
N THR A 74 15.98 4.41 13.27
CA THR A 74 14.51 4.49 13.11
C THR A 74 14.16 5.02 11.71
N SER A 75 14.83 6.08 11.28
CA SER A 75 14.69 6.65 9.93
C SER A 75 15.05 5.64 8.85
N PHE A 76 16.18 4.94 8.99
CA PHE A 76 16.59 3.90 8.04
C PHE A 76 15.60 2.73 7.99
N ALA A 77 15.13 2.25 9.14
CA ALA A 77 14.15 1.17 9.23
C ALA A 77 12.82 1.57 8.56
N GLY A 78 12.33 2.78 8.83
CA GLY A 78 11.14 3.34 8.18
C GLY A 78 11.31 3.46 6.66
N GLY A 79 12.47 3.95 6.20
CA GLY A 79 12.80 4.03 4.78
C GLY A 79 12.79 2.68 4.07
N ILE A 80 13.42 1.66 4.67
CA ILE A 80 13.40 0.29 4.11
C ILE A 80 11.99 -0.27 4.11
N PHE A 81 11.24 -0.12 5.19
CA PHE A 81 9.85 -0.59 5.26
C PHE A 81 8.99 0.06 4.16
N GLY A 82 9.10 1.38 3.97
CA GLY A 82 8.46 2.10 2.88
C GLY A 82 8.83 1.57 1.49
N LEU A 83 10.11 1.25 1.25
CA LEU A 83 10.53 0.61 0.00
C LEU A 83 9.98 -0.81 -0.16
N MET A 84 9.96 -1.61 0.90
CA MET A 84 9.41 -2.97 0.83
C MET A 84 7.92 -2.94 0.51
N LEU A 85 7.16 -1.98 1.06
CA LEU A 85 5.76 -1.75 0.68
C LEU A 85 5.61 -1.39 -0.81
N HIS A 86 6.53 -0.58 -1.36
CA HIS A 86 6.49 -0.16 -2.76
C HIS A 86 6.94 -1.25 -3.74
N ILE A 87 8.02 -1.96 -3.44
CA ILE A 87 8.70 -2.88 -4.37
C ILE A 87 8.22 -4.32 -4.20
N LEU A 88 7.90 -4.74 -2.97
CA LEU A 88 7.55 -6.11 -2.62
C LEU A 88 6.21 -6.20 -1.85
N PRO A 89 5.11 -5.61 -2.37
CA PRO A 89 3.84 -5.54 -1.65
C PRO A 89 3.27 -6.93 -1.32
N ALA A 90 3.44 -7.93 -2.20
CA ALA A 90 3.01 -9.31 -1.96
C ALA A 90 3.74 -9.97 -0.78
N TYR A 91 5.04 -9.72 -0.65
CA TYR A 91 5.85 -10.23 0.47
C TYR A 91 5.40 -9.62 1.80
N VAL A 92 5.21 -8.30 1.83
CA VAL A 92 4.73 -7.61 3.04
C VAL A 92 3.32 -8.04 3.41
N ARG A 93 2.43 -8.28 2.45
CA ARG A 93 1.09 -8.84 2.71
C ARG A 93 1.14 -10.22 3.35
N GLY A 94 2.01 -11.10 2.86
CA GLY A 94 2.22 -12.43 3.43
C GLY A 94 2.66 -12.33 4.89
N TRP A 95 3.75 -11.61 5.15
CA TRP A 95 4.24 -11.38 6.51
C TRP A 95 3.18 -10.73 7.41
N PHE A 96 2.46 -9.71 6.93
CA PHE A 96 1.42 -9.03 7.71
C PHE A 96 0.28 -9.97 8.11
N SER A 97 -0.08 -10.92 7.24
CA SER A 97 -1.10 -11.93 7.50
C SER A 97 -0.65 -12.97 8.53
N ASP A 98 0.66 -13.21 8.64
CA ASP A 98 1.26 -14.16 9.58
C ASP A 98 1.46 -13.57 11.00
N ILE A 99 1.32 -12.24 11.17
CA ILE A 99 1.43 -11.59 12.48
C ILE A 99 0.29 -12.04 13.40
N ARG A 100 0.62 -12.87 14.39
CA ARG A 100 -0.33 -13.34 15.42
C ARG A 100 -0.67 -12.28 16.46
N ASN A 101 0.26 -11.36 16.74
CA ASN A 101 0.06 -10.33 17.75
C ASN A 101 -0.81 -9.20 17.21
N ARG A 102 -2.05 -9.12 17.71
CA ARG A 102 -3.04 -8.12 17.28
C ARG A 102 -2.57 -6.68 17.51
N SER A 103 -1.80 -6.40 18.56
CA SER A 103 -1.30 -5.07 18.84
C SER A 103 -0.29 -4.63 17.77
N ILE A 104 0.62 -5.53 17.38
CA ILE A 104 1.60 -5.27 16.32
C ILE A 104 0.91 -5.10 14.98
N SER A 105 -0.01 -6.01 14.62
CA SER A 105 -0.78 -5.92 13.37
C SER A 105 -1.57 -4.60 13.30
N SER A 106 -2.23 -4.19 14.38
CA SER A 106 -2.97 -2.92 14.44
C SER A 106 -2.05 -1.70 14.30
N PHE A 107 -0.86 -1.74 14.88
CA PHE A 107 0.13 -0.67 14.75
C PHE A 107 0.61 -0.55 13.31
N VAL A 108 1.04 -1.67 12.71
CA VAL A 108 1.53 -1.70 11.32
C VAL A 108 0.46 -1.19 10.36
N GLU A 109 -0.79 -1.61 10.53
CA GLU A 109 -1.91 -1.15 9.71
C GLU A 109 -2.13 0.37 9.86
N SER A 110 -2.09 0.89 11.09
CA SER A 110 -2.28 2.32 11.38
C SER A 110 -1.12 3.18 10.85
N PHE A 111 0.12 2.74 11.07
CA PHE A 111 1.32 3.41 10.58
C PHE A 111 1.33 3.47 9.05
N THR A 112 1.05 2.33 8.40
CA THR A 112 1.00 2.25 6.94
C THR A 112 -0.10 3.15 6.38
N LYS A 113 -1.31 3.06 6.95
CA LYS A 113 -2.46 3.87 6.54
C LYS A 113 -2.20 5.38 6.65
N ALA A 114 -1.51 5.83 7.69
CA ALA A 114 -1.26 7.24 7.92
C ALA A 114 -0.14 7.82 7.04
N TRP A 115 0.96 7.09 6.86
CA TRP A 115 2.21 7.67 6.34
C TRP A 115 2.67 7.09 5.00
N CYS A 116 2.33 5.82 4.72
CA CYS A 116 2.81 5.13 3.54
C CYS A 116 1.74 5.06 2.44
N SER A 117 0.53 4.61 2.79
CA SER A 117 -0.58 4.42 1.84
C SER A 117 -0.92 5.68 1.03
N PRO A 118 -1.02 6.89 1.62
CA PRO A 118 -1.43 8.07 0.85
C PRO A 118 -0.48 8.38 -0.31
N THR A 119 0.83 8.23 -0.08
CA THR A 119 1.85 8.45 -1.12
C THR A 119 1.83 7.34 -2.16
N LEU A 120 1.70 6.08 -1.73
CA LEU A 120 1.58 4.94 -2.66
C LEU A 120 0.36 5.07 -3.56
N ILE A 121 -0.82 5.31 -2.98
CA ILE A 121 -2.08 5.45 -3.72
C ILE A 121 -1.99 6.62 -4.69
N THR A 122 -1.49 7.78 -4.24
CA THR A 122 -1.35 8.95 -5.12
C THR A 122 -0.43 8.67 -6.31
N ASN A 123 0.69 7.99 -6.06
CA ASN A 123 1.63 7.59 -7.12
C ASN A 123 0.95 6.68 -8.14
N GLU A 124 0.29 5.61 -7.69
CA GLU A 124 -0.40 4.65 -8.58
C GLU A 124 -1.52 5.32 -9.39
N LEU A 125 -2.40 6.08 -8.74
CA LEU A 125 -3.48 6.78 -9.42
C LEU A 125 -2.95 7.81 -10.43
N SER A 126 -1.86 8.51 -10.11
CA SER A 126 -1.24 9.46 -11.04
C SER A 126 -0.58 8.76 -12.24
N HIS A 127 -0.03 7.56 -12.06
CA HIS A 127 0.50 6.76 -13.16
C HIS A 127 -0.62 6.28 -14.08
N ILE A 128 -1.73 5.80 -13.50
CA ILE A 128 -2.91 5.35 -14.27
C ILE A 128 -3.51 6.51 -15.05
N GLU A 129 -3.65 7.69 -14.44
CA GLU A 129 -4.17 8.88 -15.10
C GLU A 129 -3.29 9.31 -16.29
N LYS A 130 -1.96 9.27 -16.13
CA LYS A 130 -1.02 9.55 -17.23
C LYS A 130 -1.03 8.52 -18.34
N ALA A 131 -1.27 7.25 -17.99
CA ALA A 131 -1.35 6.14 -18.94
C ALA A 131 -2.77 5.96 -19.51
N SER A 132 -3.74 6.75 -19.07
CA SER A 132 -5.13 6.61 -19.51
C SER A 132 -5.23 6.84 -21.01
N CYS A 133 -5.81 5.87 -21.70
CA CYS A 133 -6.21 6.00 -23.09
C CYS A 133 -7.73 6.06 -23.14
N ALA A 134 -8.24 6.95 -23.99
CA ALA A 134 -9.63 6.97 -24.38
C ALA A 134 -9.72 6.52 -25.83
N ASP A 135 -10.58 5.55 -26.07
CA ASP A 135 -10.97 5.07 -27.39
C ASP A 135 -12.49 5.22 -27.51
N GLU A 136 -13.04 5.06 -28.71
CA GLU A 136 -14.48 5.26 -28.97
C GLU A 136 -15.37 4.41 -28.05
N ASN A 137 -14.90 3.22 -27.69
CA ASN A 137 -15.63 2.24 -26.89
C ASN A 137 -15.04 2.03 -25.48
N PHE A 138 -13.96 2.73 -25.12
CA PHE A 138 -13.25 2.50 -23.86
C PHE A 138 -12.77 3.80 -23.23
N SER A 139 -13.05 3.99 -21.94
CA SER A 139 -12.56 5.14 -21.18
C SER A 139 -12.14 4.75 -19.78
N ILE A 140 -11.15 5.47 -19.25
CA ILE A 140 -10.67 5.33 -17.88
C ILE A 140 -10.88 6.67 -17.16
N SER A 141 -11.51 6.63 -15.99
CA SER A 141 -11.72 7.76 -15.10
C SER A 141 -11.08 7.50 -13.74
N VAL A 142 -10.24 8.41 -13.28
CA VAL A 142 -9.53 8.29 -11.99
C VAL A 142 -10.17 9.23 -10.96
N ARG A 143 -10.63 8.68 -9.84
CA ARG A 143 -11.25 9.41 -8.73
C ARG A 143 -10.31 9.40 -7.52
N LYS A 144 -9.42 10.40 -7.48
CA LYS A 144 -8.39 10.52 -6.42
C LYS A 144 -8.95 10.66 -5.00
N SER A 145 -10.10 11.31 -4.83
CA SER A 145 -10.74 11.47 -3.51
C SER A 145 -11.30 10.17 -2.94
N ALA A 146 -11.72 9.25 -3.81
CA ALA A 146 -12.28 7.95 -3.44
C ALA A 146 -11.27 6.80 -3.48
N ASN A 147 -10.02 7.09 -3.89
CA ASN A 147 -8.98 6.09 -4.20
C ASN A 147 -9.47 5.03 -5.21
N GLU A 148 -10.16 5.49 -6.24
CA GLU A 148 -10.91 4.63 -7.16
C GLU A 148 -10.53 4.92 -8.63
N VAL A 149 -10.55 3.87 -9.44
CA VAL A 149 -10.42 3.93 -10.90
C VAL A 149 -11.63 3.24 -11.52
N VAL A 150 -12.30 3.93 -12.42
CA VAL A 150 -13.43 3.40 -13.19
C VAL A 150 -12.99 3.21 -14.64
N ALA A 151 -13.07 1.99 -15.14
CA ALA A 151 -12.89 1.69 -16.55
C ALA A 151 -14.26 1.33 -17.15
N THR A 152 -14.70 2.12 -18.13
CA THR A 152 -15.98 1.94 -18.82
C THR A 152 -15.70 1.43 -20.23
N TYR A 153 -16.29 0.29 -20.56
CA TYR A 153 -16.31 -0.28 -21.89
C TYR A 153 -17.74 -0.36 -22.41
N SER A 154 -18.01 0.21 -23.58
CA SER A 154 -19.33 0.21 -24.22
C SER A 154 -19.22 -0.13 -25.70
N MET A 155 -19.91 -1.18 -26.15
CA MET A 155 -20.02 -1.56 -27.56
C MET A 155 -21.47 -1.97 -27.85
N ASP A 156 -22.10 -1.32 -28.83
CA ASP A 156 -23.51 -1.52 -29.18
C ASP A 156 -24.47 -1.39 -27.97
N GLU A 157 -25.25 -2.43 -27.65
CA GLU A 157 -26.12 -2.48 -26.47
C GLU A 157 -25.41 -3.02 -25.22
N MET A 158 -24.14 -3.43 -25.30
CA MET A 158 -23.38 -4.02 -24.20
C MET A 158 -22.50 -2.96 -23.53
N GLY A 159 -22.59 -2.87 -22.20
CA GLY A 159 -21.78 -1.94 -21.39
C GLY A 159 -21.28 -2.59 -20.11
N ILE A 160 -20.02 -2.37 -19.78
CA ILE A 160 -19.35 -2.85 -18.58
C ILE A 160 -18.63 -1.68 -17.92
N ASP A 161 -18.98 -1.40 -16.67
CA ASP A 161 -18.23 -0.48 -15.80
C ASP A 161 -17.48 -1.31 -14.76
N LEU A 162 -16.16 -1.27 -14.82
CA LEU A 162 -15.24 -1.90 -13.87
C LEU A 162 -14.75 -0.84 -12.89
N GLU A 163 -14.93 -1.10 -11.60
CA GLU A 163 -14.51 -0.23 -10.51
C GLU A 163 -13.39 -0.90 -9.72
N ILE A 164 -12.22 -0.24 -9.63
CA ILE A 164 -11.06 -0.70 -8.87
C ILE A 164 -10.82 0.28 -7.73
N ARG A 165 -10.88 -0.18 -6.48
CA ARG A 165 -10.76 0.67 -5.29
C ARG A 165 -9.57 0.24 -4.43
N LEU A 166 -8.64 1.17 -4.22
CA LEU A 166 -7.50 0.94 -3.34
C LEU A 166 -7.91 1.15 -1.87
N PRO A 167 -7.62 0.20 -0.97
CA PRO A 167 -7.97 0.34 0.43
C PRO A 167 -7.13 1.42 1.12
N PRO A 168 -7.61 2.03 2.22
CA PRO A 168 -6.82 3.01 2.97
C PRO A 168 -5.50 2.45 3.54
N SER A 169 -5.42 1.14 3.80
CA SER A 169 -4.20 0.45 4.23
C SER A 169 -3.46 -0.22 3.06
N TYR A 170 -3.62 0.25 1.83
CA TYR A 170 -2.85 -0.21 0.67
C TYR A 170 -1.35 -0.09 0.94
N PRO A 171 -0.53 -1.14 0.73
CA PRO A 171 -0.82 -2.40 0.03
C PRO A 171 -1.10 -3.60 0.95
N LEU A 172 -1.30 -3.41 2.26
CA LEU A 172 -1.50 -4.50 3.24
C LEU A 172 -2.82 -5.24 3.01
N ARG A 173 -3.85 -4.52 2.59
CA ARG A 173 -5.16 -5.09 2.22
C ARG A 173 -5.25 -5.23 0.70
N PRO A 174 -5.96 -6.27 0.21
CA PRO A 174 -6.15 -6.45 -1.23
C PRO A 174 -6.97 -5.29 -1.82
N VAL A 175 -6.71 -5.00 -3.09
CA VAL A 175 -7.50 -4.05 -3.87
C VAL A 175 -8.89 -4.64 -4.10
N ASP A 176 -9.92 -3.81 -3.96
CA ASP A 176 -11.28 -4.24 -4.26
C ASP A 176 -11.57 -4.00 -5.74
N VAL A 177 -12.22 -4.98 -6.37
CA VAL A 177 -12.57 -4.95 -7.79
C VAL A 177 -14.03 -5.33 -7.90
N ASP A 178 -14.85 -4.40 -8.35
CA ASP A 178 -16.28 -4.57 -8.52
C ASP A 178 -16.70 -4.14 -9.93
N CYS A 179 -17.93 -4.49 -10.31
CA CYS A 179 -18.49 -4.13 -11.58
C CYS A 179 -19.90 -3.56 -11.39
N THR A 180 -19.98 -2.23 -11.46
CA THR A 180 -21.14 -1.39 -11.12
C THR A 180 -22.25 -1.50 -12.17
N ARG A 181 -21.87 -1.67 -13.45
CA ARG A 181 -22.78 -1.93 -14.56
C ARG A 181 -22.29 -3.12 -15.36
N SER A 182 -23.17 -4.09 -15.58
CA SER A 182 -22.91 -5.20 -16.50
C SER A 182 -24.21 -5.64 -17.14
N LEU A 183 -24.22 -5.73 -18.47
CA LEU A 183 -25.31 -6.33 -19.24
C LEU A 183 -25.01 -7.80 -19.59
N VAL A 184 -23.98 -8.37 -18.95
CA VAL A 184 -23.48 -9.72 -19.21
C VAL A 184 -24.05 -10.71 -18.18
N ASN A 185 -24.19 -11.99 -18.57
CA ASN A 185 -24.63 -13.07 -17.67
C ASN A 185 -23.78 -13.11 -16.37
N SER A 186 -24.45 -13.27 -15.24
CA SER A 186 -23.88 -13.36 -13.89
C SER A 186 -22.73 -14.35 -13.76
N GLU A 187 -22.81 -15.53 -14.40
CA GLU A 187 -21.72 -16.52 -14.32
C GLU A 187 -20.43 -16.05 -15.02
N PHE A 188 -20.57 -15.42 -16.17
CA PHE A 188 -19.45 -14.86 -16.92
C PHE A 188 -18.85 -13.68 -16.17
N LYS A 189 -19.71 -12.78 -15.65
CA LYS A 189 -19.31 -11.65 -14.79
C LYS A 189 -18.45 -12.15 -13.62
N ARG A 190 -18.89 -13.19 -12.92
CA ARG A 190 -18.16 -13.79 -11.79
C ARG A 190 -16.80 -14.34 -12.19
N LYS A 191 -16.73 -15.13 -13.27
CA LYS A 191 -15.47 -15.70 -13.77
C LYS A 191 -14.48 -14.59 -14.18
N TRP A 192 -14.98 -13.58 -14.88
CA TRP A 192 -14.17 -12.44 -15.31
C TRP A 192 -13.66 -11.61 -14.13
N LEU A 193 -14.52 -11.28 -13.15
CA LEU A 193 -14.11 -10.58 -11.93
C LEU A 193 -13.07 -11.36 -11.12
N LEU A 194 -13.21 -12.68 -11.00
CA LEU A 194 -12.20 -13.52 -10.35
C LEU A 194 -10.86 -13.44 -11.06
N SER A 195 -10.85 -13.53 -12.39
CA SER A 195 -9.64 -13.38 -13.19
C SER A 195 -9.01 -11.99 -13.02
N MET A 196 -9.84 -10.93 -12.98
CA MET A 196 -9.37 -9.57 -12.80
C MET A 196 -8.77 -9.35 -11.40
N LYS A 197 -9.41 -9.87 -10.35
CA LYS A 197 -8.86 -9.83 -8.99
C LYS A 197 -7.52 -10.55 -8.90
N LEU A 198 -7.35 -11.68 -9.58
CA LEU A 198 -6.06 -12.39 -9.62
C LEU A 198 -4.98 -11.60 -10.35
N PHE A 199 -5.35 -10.85 -11.40
CA PHE A 199 -4.39 -10.02 -12.14
C PHE A 199 -3.98 -8.77 -11.37
N VAL A 200 -4.93 -8.07 -10.75
CA VAL A 200 -4.70 -6.79 -10.05
C VAL A 200 -4.07 -6.99 -8.67
N CYS A 201 -4.34 -8.12 -7.99
CA CYS A 201 -3.88 -8.35 -6.62
C CYS A 201 -2.58 -9.17 -6.48
N ASN A 202 -1.98 -9.63 -7.59
CA ASN A 202 -0.65 -10.27 -7.60
C ASN A 202 0.44 -9.21 -7.74
#